data_AF-A0A383EXJ1-F1
#
_entry.id   AF-A0A383EXJ1-F1
#
_cell.length_a   1.000
_cell.length_b   1.000
_cell.length_c   1.000
_cell.angle_alpha   90.00
_cell.angle_beta   90.00
_cell.angle_gamma   90.00
#
_symmetry.space_group_name_H-M   'P 1'
#
loop_
_entity.id
_entity.type
_entity.pdbx_description
1 polymer ?
#
loop_
_entity_poly.entity_id
_entity_poly.type
_entity_poly.pdbx_seq_one_letter_code
_entity_poly.pdbx_strand_id
1 'polypeptide(L)'
;NWLKKFFRRADLDASYRNLESVRHFHAETMRGRIRSLQLRFADAWNHFDQAQSLISESPKTIPNLVRQFVLEIYSFNNALLERPVSSDCPMAEFSLPPLDPKILDEYPEIRYVLELRRNSEAMLRLHTGELDRARAIYESLLKEKPMNKAELLVVYYLGLAACEAQGGACEKVEDHLESASLAAQTLQKTLNQASAAAQLNAFYKFTGNGQKAMEWKLFLSRLNCPQET
;
A
#
# COMPACT_ATOMS: atom_id res chain seq x y z
N ASN A 1 -17.67 -14.30 -2.37
CA ASN A 1 -16.70 -13.21 -2.64
C ASN A 1 -15.42 -13.49 -1.85
N TRP A 2 -14.39 -14.00 -2.52
CA TRP A 2 -13.13 -14.47 -1.93
C TRP A 2 -12.25 -13.33 -1.38
N LEU A 3 -12.26 -12.15 -2.01
CA LEU A 3 -11.60 -10.94 -1.51
C LEU A 3 -12.08 -10.57 -0.09
N LYS A 4 -13.39 -10.72 0.18
CA LYS A 4 -13.91 -10.48 1.53
C LYS A 4 -13.40 -11.49 2.57
N LYS A 5 -13.07 -12.73 2.16
CA LYS A 5 -12.47 -13.74 3.05
C LYS A 5 -10.98 -13.43 3.30
N PHE A 6 -10.25 -13.01 2.27
CA PHE A 6 -8.84 -12.57 2.34
C PHE A 6 -8.62 -11.53 3.44
N PHE A 7 -9.35 -10.42 3.39
CA PHE A 7 -9.18 -9.32 4.34
C PHE A 7 -9.66 -9.61 5.78
N ARG A 8 -10.56 -10.58 5.96
CA ARG A 8 -11.19 -10.86 7.26
C ARG A 8 -10.38 -11.80 8.15
N ARG A 9 -9.69 -12.78 7.57
CA ARG A 9 -8.98 -13.80 8.34
C ARG A 9 -7.49 -13.52 8.53
N ALA A 10 -6.95 -12.57 7.76
CA ALA A 10 -5.50 -12.32 7.72
C ALA A 10 -4.69 -13.61 7.56
N ASP A 11 -5.21 -14.56 6.77
CA ASP A 11 -4.56 -15.84 6.51
C ASP A 11 -4.12 -15.83 5.04
N LEU A 12 -2.87 -15.42 4.84
CA LEU A 12 -2.30 -15.25 3.50
C LEU A 12 -2.22 -16.58 2.76
N ASP A 13 -1.86 -17.67 3.43
CA ASP A 13 -1.63 -18.98 2.82
C ASP A 13 -2.92 -19.71 2.46
N ALA A 14 -3.95 -19.68 3.33
CA ALA A 14 -5.27 -20.16 2.93
C ALA A 14 -5.85 -19.33 1.78
N SER A 15 -5.62 -18.01 1.78
CA SER A 15 -6.10 -17.16 0.71
C SER A 15 -5.38 -17.40 -0.61
N TYR A 16 -4.08 -17.66 -0.57
CA TYR A 16 -3.30 -18.07 -1.74
C TYR A 16 -3.85 -19.37 -2.34
N ARG A 17 -4.05 -20.41 -1.52
CA ARG A 17 -4.60 -21.70 -1.96
C ARG A 17 -6.00 -21.58 -2.56
N ASN A 18 -6.84 -20.72 -2.00
CA ASN A 18 -8.18 -20.47 -2.52
C ASN A 18 -8.19 -19.83 -3.93
N LEU A 19 -7.06 -19.31 -4.41
CA LEU A 19 -6.94 -18.69 -5.72
C LEU A 19 -6.37 -19.63 -6.79
N GLU A 20 -5.80 -20.78 -6.41
CA GLU A 20 -5.11 -21.69 -7.34
C GLU A 20 -6.01 -22.22 -8.45
N SER A 21 -7.31 -22.39 -8.18
CA SER A 21 -8.27 -22.89 -9.17
C SER A 21 -8.88 -21.80 -10.05
N VAL A 22 -8.53 -20.53 -9.84
CA VAL A 22 -9.15 -19.39 -10.53
C VAL A 22 -8.22 -18.90 -11.63
N ARG A 23 -8.46 -19.32 -12.88
CA ARG A 23 -7.75 -18.80 -14.05
C ARG A 23 -8.28 -17.42 -14.46
N HIS A 24 -7.74 -16.37 -13.85
CA HIS A 24 -8.04 -14.98 -14.20
C HIS A 24 -6.86 -14.08 -13.79
N PHE A 25 -6.50 -13.06 -14.59
CA PHE A 25 -5.34 -12.22 -14.30
C PHE A 25 -5.38 -11.62 -12.89
N HIS A 26 -6.54 -11.12 -12.46
CA HIS A 26 -6.68 -10.55 -11.11
C HIS A 26 -6.49 -11.57 -9.97
N ALA A 27 -6.78 -12.85 -10.20
CA ALA A 27 -6.47 -13.89 -9.21
C ALA A 27 -4.96 -14.06 -9.08
N GLU A 28 -4.24 -14.11 -10.21
CA GLU A 28 -2.78 -14.13 -10.25
C GLU A 28 -2.17 -12.86 -9.64
N THR A 29 -2.71 -11.67 -9.93
CA THR A 29 -2.32 -10.41 -9.28
C THR A 29 -2.40 -10.51 -7.76
N MET A 30 -3.48 -11.09 -7.22
CA MET A 30 -3.64 -11.24 -5.77
C MET A 30 -2.70 -12.32 -5.19
N ARG A 31 -2.43 -13.40 -5.92
CA ARG A 31 -1.41 -14.40 -5.52
C ARG A 31 -0.03 -13.77 -5.46
N GLY A 32 0.34 -12.96 -6.45
CA GLY A 32 1.58 -12.19 -6.45
C GLY A 32 1.65 -11.22 -5.28
N ARG A 33 0.58 -10.47 -5.01
CA ARG A 33 0.51 -9.57 -3.85
C ARG A 33 0.68 -10.31 -2.53
N ILE A 34 0.08 -11.49 -2.38
CA ILE A 34 0.25 -12.33 -1.19
C ILE A 34 1.71 -12.71 -1.00
N ARG A 35 2.37 -13.21 -2.05
CA ARG A 35 3.79 -13.60 -1.97
C ARG A 35 4.70 -12.39 -1.71
N SER A 36 4.39 -11.23 -2.28
CA SER A 36 5.06 -9.97 -1.99
C SER A 36 4.95 -9.58 -0.49
N LEU A 37 3.76 -9.70 0.10
CA LEU A 37 3.56 -9.44 1.54
C LEU A 37 4.35 -10.40 2.44
N GLN A 38 4.54 -11.64 2.00
CA GLN A 38 5.36 -12.65 2.68
C GLN A 38 6.86 -12.52 2.37
N LEU A 39 7.28 -11.44 1.69
CA LEU A 39 8.67 -11.20 1.28
C LEU A 39 9.23 -12.29 0.33
N ARG A 40 8.34 -13.01 -0.38
CA ARG A 40 8.67 -14.02 -1.40
C ARG A 40 8.66 -13.38 -2.79
N PHE A 41 9.60 -12.47 -3.03
CA PHE A 41 9.56 -11.58 -4.20
C PHE A 41 9.69 -12.31 -5.55
N ALA A 42 10.55 -13.32 -5.65
CA ALA A 42 10.67 -14.12 -6.87
C ALA A 42 9.34 -14.82 -7.25
N ASP A 43 8.65 -15.38 -6.25
CA ASP A 43 7.33 -15.99 -6.47
C ASP A 43 6.29 -14.92 -6.83
N ALA A 44 6.39 -13.72 -6.26
CA ALA A 44 5.50 -12.61 -6.58
C ALA A 44 5.62 -12.22 -8.06
N TRP A 45 6.85 -12.09 -8.59
CA TRP A 45 7.10 -11.78 -10.00
C TRP A 45 6.54 -12.84 -10.94
N ASN A 46 6.74 -14.13 -10.65
CA ASN A 46 6.16 -15.21 -11.45
C ASN A 46 4.63 -15.06 -11.61
N HIS A 47 3.94 -14.64 -10.55
CA HIS A 47 2.50 -14.38 -10.59
C HIS A 47 2.14 -13.07 -11.29
N PHE A 48 2.93 -12.01 -11.16
CA PHE A 48 2.69 -10.75 -11.87
C PHE A 48 2.87 -10.91 -13.38
N ASP A 49 3.90 -11.64 -13.83
CA ASP A 49 4.13 -11.95 -15.24
C ASP A 49 3.00 -12.83 -15.81
N GLN A 50 2.58 -13.84 -15.04
CA GLN A 50 1.44 -14.67 -15.40
C GLN A 50 0.16 -13.83 -15.49
N ALA A 51 -0.09 -12.93 -14.55
CA ALA A 51 -1.22 -12.01 -14.61
C ALA A 51 -1.18 -11.16 -15.89
N GLN A 52 -0.02 -10.61 -16.24
CA GLN A 52 0.17 -9.81 -17.46
C GLN A 52 -0.20 -10.60 -18.72
N SER A 53 0.23 -11.86 -18.83
CA SER A 53 -0.11 -12.73 -19.96
C SER A 53 -1.62 -13.02 -20.10
N LEU A 54 -2.36 -12.98 -18.99
CA LEU A 54 -3.80 -13.28 -18.95
C LEU A 54 -4.68 -12.05 -19.20
N ILE A 55 -4.10 -10.83 -19.25
CA ILE A 55 -4.85 -9.59 -19.46
C ILE A 55 -5.60 -9.63 -20.79
N SER A 56 -4.96 -10.10 -21.86
CA SER A 56 -5.56 -10.17 -23.20
C SER A 56 -6.75 -11.12 -23.27
N GLU A 57 -6.86 -12.08 -22.36
CA GLU A 57 -7.99 -13.02 -22.27
C GLU A 57 -9.23 -12.38 -21.60
N SER A 58 -9.10 -11.20 -20.99
CA SER A 58 -10.15 -10.60 -20.16
C SER A 58 -10.92 -9.48 -20.89
N PRO A 59 -12.25 -9.39 -20.70
CA PRO A 59 -13.05 -8.31 -21.29
C PRO A 59 -12.59 -6.92 -20.83
N LYS A 60 -12.60 -5.96 -21.75
CA LYS A 60 -12.29 -4.54 -21.48
C LYS A 60 -13.47 -3.84 -20.79
N THR A 61 -13.62 -4.12 -19.50
CA THR A 61 -14.61 -3.48 -18.62
C THR A 61 -13.91 -2.55 -17.63
N ILE A 62 -14.61 -1.53 -17.13
CA ILE A 62 -14.06 -0.60 -16.12
C ILE A 62 -13.45 -1.34 -14.91
N PRO A 63 -14.11 -2.36 -14.30
CA PRO A 63 -13.50 -3.11 -13.21
C PRO A 63 -12.21 -3.83 -13.61
N ASN A 64 -12.11 -4.34 -14.84
CA ASN A 64 -10.89 -5.00 -15.31
C ASN A 64 -9.78 -4.00 -15.61
N LEU A 65 -10.09 -2.81 -16.13
CA LEU A 65 -9.10 -1.74 -16.29
C LEU A 65 -8.54 -1.28 -14.94
N VAL A 66 -9.41 -1.11 -13.93
CA VAL A 66 -8.97 -0.79 -12.57
C VAL A 66 -8.08 -1.90 -11.98
N ARG A 67 -8.44 -3.17 -12.18
CA ARG A 67 -7.63 -4.30 -11.72
C ARG A 67 -6.28 -4.40 -12.43
N GLN A 68 -6.23 -4.08 -13.72
CA GLN A 68 -4.98 -4.00 -14.48
C GLN A 68 -4.10 -2.89 -13.91
N PHE A 69 -4.67 -1.72 -13.63
CA PHE A 69 -3.94 -0.65 -12.95
C PHE A 69 -3.41 -1.08 -11.57
N VAL A 70 -4.21 -1.82 -10.79
CA VAL A 70 -3.77 -2.36 -9.48
C VAL A 70 -2.60 -3.36 -9.62
N LEU A 71 -2.56 -4.15 -10.69
CA LEU A 71 -1.40 -5.02 -10.99
C LEU A 71 -0.12 -4.19 -11.15
N GLU A 72 -0.17 -3.10 -11.91
CA GLU A 72 0.96 -2.19 -12.08
C GLU A 72 1.42 -1.59 -10.75
N ILE A 73 0.48 -1.18 -9.90
CA ILE A 73 0.78 -0.65 -8.56
C ILE A 73 1.46 -1.69 -7.68
N TYR A 74 1.01 -2.95 -7.70
CA TYR A 74 1.65 -4.00 -6.91
C TYR A 74 3.01 -4.40 -7.45
N SER A 75 3.19 -4.43 -8.76
CA SER A 75 4.48 -4.66 -9.40
C SER A 75 5.46 -3.55 -9.06
N PHE A 76 5.02 -2.29 -9.12
CA PHE A 76 5.81 -1.12 -8.70
C PHE A 76 6.24 -1.21 -7.24
N ASN A 77 5.31 -1.50 -6.32
CA ASN A 77 5.62 -1.62 -4.89
C ASN A 77 6.61 -2.76 -4.63
N ASN A 78 6.50 -3.87 -5.35
CA ASN A 78 7.42 -5.00 -5.23
C ASN A 78 8.83 -4.59 -5.68
N ALA A 79 8.94 -3.96 -6.84
CA ALA A 79 10.21 -3.45 -7.36
C ALA A 79 10.85 -2.42 -6.43
N LEU A 80 10.06 -1.54 -5.81
CA LEU A 80 10.57 -0.52 -4.89
C LEU A 80 11.17 -1.13 -3.61
N LEU A 81 10.61 -2.23 -3.11
CA LEU A 81 11.12 -2.94 -1.93
C LEU A 81 12.42 -3.70 -2.22
N GLU A 82 12.61 -4.20 -3.45
CA GLU A 82 13.82 -4.92 -3.86
C GLU A 82 14.96 -3.98 -4.25
N ARG A 83 14.66 -2.73 -4.63
CA ARG A 83 15.66 -1.78 -5.10
C ARG A 83 16.45 -1.19 -3.92
N PRO A 84 17.79 -1.21 -3.96
CA PRO A 84 18.60 -0.47 -3.00
C PRO A 84 18.41 1.04 -3.17
N VAL A 85 18.34 1.76 -2.05
CA VAL A 85 18.28 3.23 -2.00
C VAL A 85 19.53 3.78 -2.69
N SER A 86 19.42 4.11 -3.97
CA SER A 86 20.50 4.68 -4.78
C SER A 86 19.92 5.77 -5.70
N SER A 87 20.64 6.89 -5.79
CA SER A 87 20.11 8.19 -6.21
C SER A 87 19.94 8.41 -7.71
N ASP A 88 20.33 7.47 -8.57
CA ASP A 88 20.51 7.79 -9.99
C ASP A 88 19.38 7.22 -10.86
N CYS A 89 18.14 7.41 -10.43
CA CYS A 89 16.97 7.15 -11.28
C CYS A 89 16.46 8.50 -11.83
N PRO A 90 16.61 8.80 -13.13
CA PRO A 90 16.04 10.00 -13.71
C PRO A 90 14.52 9.93 -13.56
N MET A 91 13.99 10.80 -12.72
CA MET A 91 12.57 10.83 -12.40
C MET A 91 11.81 11.62 -13.46
N ALA A 92 10.86 10.97 -14.13
CA ALA A 92 9.93 11.67 -15.00
C ALA A 92 9.12 12.70 -14.18
N GLU A 93 8.88 13.87 -14.79
CA GLU A 93 7.84 14.77 -14.27
C GLU A 93 6.48 14.12 -14.51
N PHE A 94 5.76 13.88 -13.42
CA PHE A 94 4.41 13.36 -13.49
C PHE A 94 3.45 14.52 -13.61
N SER A 95 2.90 14.73 -14.81
CA SER A 95 1.71 15.57 -14.99
C SER A 95 0.52 14.66 -15.27
N LEU A 96 -0.49 14.76 -14.39
CA LEU A 96 -1.82 14.31 -14.74
C LEU A 96 -2.44 15.44 -15.57
N PRO A 97 -2.94 15.17 -16.79
CA PRO A 97 -3.72 16.18 -17.49
C PRO A 97 -4.93 16.55 -16.62
N PRO A 98 -5.38 17.81 -16.63
CA PRO A 98 -6.57 18.21 -15.90
C PRO A 98 -7.74 17.32 -16.29
N LEU A 99 -8.34 16.67 -15.29
CA LEU A 99 -9.52 15.83 -15.47
C LEU A 99 -10.76 16.68 -15.29
N ASP A 100 -11.71 16.56 -16.22
CA ASP A 100 -13.04 17.16 -16.05
C ASP A 100 -13.68 16.55 -14.80
N PRO A 101 -14.12 17.36 -13.80
CA PRO A 101 -14.81 16.86 -12.61
C PRO A 101 -15.97 15.92 -12.92
N LYS A 102 -16.64 16.11 -14.07
CA LYS A 102 -17.74 15.23 -14.52
C LYS A 102 -17.28 13.79 -14.74
N ILE A 103 -16.06 13.58 -15.23
CA ILE A 103 -15.49 12.24 -15.39
C ILE A 103 -15.37 11.54 -14.03
N LEU A 104 -15.03 12.28 -12.98
CA LEU A 104 -14.88 11.75 -11.64
C LEU A 104 -16.22 11.46 -10.96
N ASP A 105 -17.31 12.04 -11.44
CA ASP A 105 -18.67 11.74 -11.00
C ASP A 105 -19.25 10.53 -11.74
N GLU A 106 -18.95 10.40 -13.03
CA GLU A 106 -19.39 9.28 -13.88
C GLU A 106 -18.60 7.99 -13.59
N TYR A 107 -17.31 8.13 -13.25
CA TYR A 107 -16.39 7.01 -12.99
C TYR A 107 -15.66 7.20 -11.66
N PRO A 108 -16.32 6.95 -10.52
CA PRO A 108 -15.72 7.12 -9.20
C PRO A 108 -14.48 6.24 -8.97
N GLU A 109 -14.34 5.12 -9.69
CA GLU A 109 -13.16 4.26 -9.66
C GLU A 109 -11.89 4.96 -10.14
N ILE A 110 -12.02 5.98 -11.01
CA ILE A 110 -10.88 6.80 -11.44
C ILE A 110 -10.28 7.55 -10.25
N ARG A 111 -11.10 8.04 -9.31
CA ARG A 111 -10.59 8.68 -8.08
C ARG A 111 -9.68 7.75 -7.30
N TYR A 112 -10.09 6.48 -7.15
CA TYR A 112 -9.30 5.46 -6.47
C TYR A 112 -7.96 5.18 -7.20
N VAL A 113 -7.99 5.08 -8.53
CA VAL A 113 -6.79 4.90 -9.36
C VAL A 113 -5.81 6.08 -9.20
N LEU A 114 -6.32 7.31 -9.19
CA LEU A 114 -5.51 8.51 -9.00
C LEU A 114 -4.90 8.58 -7.61
N GLU A 115 -5.65 8.24 -6.56
CA GLU A 115 -5.14 8.16 -5.19
C GLU A 115 -3.98 7.14 -5.09
N LEU A 116 -4.16 5.93 -5.63
CA LEU A 116 -3.12 4.90 -5.65
C LEU A 116 -1.87 5.35 -6.42
N ARG A 117 -2.06 6.01 -7.55
CA ARG A 117 -0.96 6.54 -8.37
C ARG A 117 -0.15 7.57 -7.61
N ARG A 118 -0.80 8.56 -7.00
CA ARG A 118 -0.16 9.63 -6.23
C ARG A 118 0.55 9.09 -5.00
N ASN A 119 -0.04 8.12 -4.31
CA ASN A 119 0.63 7.44 -3.20
C ASN A 119 1.91 6.74 -3.65
N SER A 120 1.86 6.04 -4.80
CA SER A 120 3.04 5.35 -5.36
C SER A 120 4.12 6.34 -5.79
N GLU A 121 3.73 7.49 -6.35
CA GLU A 121 4.66 8.59 -6.65
C GLU A 121 5.32 9.12 -5.37
N ALA A 122 4.54 9.38 -4.31
CA ALA A 122 5.09 9.86 -3.04
C ALA A 122 6.10 8.86 -2.44
N MET A 123 5.80 7.56 -2.50
CA MET A 123 6.73 6.51 -2.07
C MET A 123 8.01 6.49 -2.89
N LEU A 124 7.91 6.69 -4.22
CA LEU A 124 9.09 6.77 -5.09
C LEU A 124 9.95 7.98 -4.75
N ARG A 125 9.34 9.16 -4.59
CA ARG A 125 10.03 10.41 -4.22
C ARG A 125 10.70 10.29 -2.86
N LEU A 126 10.03 9.67 -1.89
CA LEU A 126 10.62 9.37 -0.59
C LEU A 126 11.85 8.45 -0.75
N HIS A 127 11.71 7.37 -1.51
CA HIS A 127 12.79 6.42 -1.78
C HIS A 127 14.00 7.06 -2.49
N THR A 128 13.77 8.04 -3.37
CA THR A 128 14.84 8.78 -4.07
C THR A 128 15.37 9.99 -3.31
N GLY A 129 14.85 10.28 -2.10
CA GLY A 129 15.29 11.40 -1.27
C GLY A 129 14.68 12.77 -1.63
N GLU A 130 13.69 12.83 -2.51
CA GLU A 130 12.94 14.05 -2.84
C GLU A 130 11.86 14.34 -1.77
N LEU A 131 12.30 14.55 -0.52
CA LEU A 131 11.44 14.60 0.66
C LEU A 131 10.35 15.67 0.59
N ASP A 132 10.68 16.87 0.10
CA ASP A 132 9.71 17.98 0.02
C ASP A 132 8.57 17.67 -0.96
N ARG A 133 8.89 16.99 -2.08
CA ARG A 133 7.89 16.58 -3.07
C ARG A 133 7.03 15.44 -2.53
N ALA A 134 7.64 14.45 -1.87
CA ALA A 134 6.90 13.37 -1.22
C ALA A 134 5.93 13.92 -0.16
N ARG A 135 6.42 14.81 0.70
CA ARG A 135 5.62 15.50 1.74
C ARG A 135 4.43 16.24 1.14
N ALA A 136 4.67 17.07 0.12
CA ALA A 136 3.61 17.84 -0.53
C ALA A 136 2.49 16.95 -1.10
N ILE A 137 2.85 15.80 -1.68
CA ILE A 137 1.86 14.84 -2.19
C ILE A 137 1.03 14.25 -1.04
N TYR A 138 1.67 13.76 0.03
CA TYR A 138 0.95 13.19 1.17
C TYR A 138 0.03 14.21 1.86
N GLU A 139 0.49 15.45 2.05
CA GLU A 139 -0.34 16.53 2.61
C GLU A 139 -1.57 16.84 1.74
N SER A 140 -1.40 16.85 0.41
CA SER A 140 -2.51 17.04 -0.52
C SER A 140 -3.51 15.88 -0.43
N LEU A 141 -3.02 14.64 -0.38
CA LEU A 141 -3.87 13.45 -0.25
C LEU A 141 -4.67 13.44 1.06
N LEU A 142 -4.11 13.97 2.16
CA LEU A 142 -4.85 14.14 3.41
C LEU A 142 -5.95 15.22 3.33
N LYS A 143 -5.68 16.33 2.64
CA LYS A 143 -6.66 17.44 2.48
C LYS A 143 -7.87 17.03 1.64
N GLU A 144 -7.67 16.18 0.64
CA GLU A 144 -8.71 15.78 -0.31
C GLU A 144 -9.76 14.79 0.27
N LYS A 145 -9.60 14.35 1.53
CA LYS A 145 -10.48 13.40 2.24
C LYS A 145 -10.63 12.04 1.49
N PRO A 146 -9.75 11.05 1.73
CA PRO A 146 -9.70 9.82 0.96
C PRO A 146 -11.00 9.00 0.99
N MET A 147 -11.34 8.33 -0.12
CA MET A 147 -12.55 7.51 -0.24
C MET A 147 -12.57 6.33 0.76
N ASN A 148 -11.41 5.72 1.03
CA ASN A 148 -11.23 4.67 2.05
C ASN A 148 -10.51 5.24 3.26
N LYS A 149 -11.28 5.93 4.12
CA LYS A 149 -10.75 6.83 5.17
C LYS A 149 -9.64 6.18 6.01
N ALA A 150 -9.90 5.08 6.71
CA ALA A 150 -8.95 4.62 7.72
C ALA A 150 -7.63 4.04 7.15
N GLU A 151 -7.70 3.18 6.13
CA GLU A 151 -6.53 2.47 5.60
C GLU A 151 -5.54 3.41 4.92
N LEU A 152 -6.05 4.30 4.06
CA LEU A 152 -5.20 5.26 3.36
C LEU A 152 -4.64 6.32 4.30
N LEU A 153 -5.38 6.74 5.33
CA LEU A 153 -4.87 7.66 6.34
C LEU A 153 -3.64 7.09 7.06
N VAL A 154 -3.67 5.80 7.46
CA VAL A 154 -2.50 5.16 8.07
C VAL A 154 -1.28 5.25 7.15
N VAL A 155 -1.45 4.90 5.87
CA VAL A 155 -0.36 4.93 4.88
C VAL A 155 0.18 6.34 4.70
N TYR A 156 -0.68 7.35 4.58
CA TYR A 156 -0.25 8.74 4.34
C TYR A 156 0.45 9.34 5.55
N TYR A 157 -0.04 9.09 6.77
CA TYR A 157 0.63 9.54 7.98
C TYR A 157 1.97 8.84 8.21
N LEU A 158 2.07 7.54 7.92
CA LEU A 158 3.36 6.84 7.94
C LEU A 158 4.33 7.38 6.89
N GLY A 159 3.84 7.71 5.70
CA GLY A 159 4.62 8.35 4.64
C GLY A 159 5.18 9.71 5.06
N LEU A 160 4.35 10.55 5.71
CA LEU A 160 4.81 11.82 6.29
C LEU A 160 5.83 11.61 7.40
N ALA A 161 5.57 10.68 8.33
CA ALA A 161 6.53 10.34 9.38
C ALA A 161 7.89 9.92 8.79
N ALA A 162 7.89 9.17 7.69
CA ALA A 162 9.10 8.80 6.96
C ALA A 162 9.81 9.99 6.29
N CYS A 163 9.05 10.91 5.68
CA CYS A 163 9.62 12.14 5.14
C CYS A 163 10.32 12.97 6.23
N GLU A 164 9.67 13.15 7.38
CA GLU A 164 10.23 13.93 8.49
C GLU A 164 11.42 13.24 9.17
N ALA A 165 11.37 11.91 9.31
CA ALA A 165 12.47 11.15 9.89
C ALA A 165 13.72 11.19 9.02
N GLN A 166 13.56 11.05 7.69
CA GLN A 166 14.68 11.16 6.75
C GLN A 166 15.20 12.60 6.64
N GLY A 167 14.34 13.60 6.87
CA GLY A 167 14.69 15.02 6.92
C GLY A 167 15.27 15.50 8.25
N GLY A 168 15.31 14.64 9.29
CA GLY A 168 15.85 14.97 10.62
C GLY A 168 14.92 15.78 11.53
N ALA A 169 13.62 15.88 11.21
CA ALA A 169 12.64 16.65 11.98
C ALA A 169 11.89 15.79 13.01
N CYS A 170 12.59 15.34 14.05
CA CYS A 170 12.10 14.34 15.02
C CYS A 170 10.73 14.65 15.65
N GLU A 171 10.45 15.91 16.00
CA GLU A 171 9.18 16.29 16.65
C GLU A 171 7.97 16.00 15.76
N LYS A 172 8.05 16.32 14.46
CA LYS A 172 6.97 16.07 13.50
C LYS A 172 6.76 14.58 13.22
N VAL A 173 7.81 13.76 13.39
CA VAL A 173 7.70 12.31 13.22
C VAL A 173 6.73 11.74 14.24
N GLU A 174 6.80 12.19 15.49
CA GLU A 174 5.93 11.70 16.55
C GLU A 174 4.46 12.09 16.28
N ASP A 175 4.18 13.34 15.92
CA ASP A 175 2.83 13.82 15.58
C ASP A 175 2.18 12.98 14.47
N HIS A 176 2.93 12.66 13.43
CA HIS A 176 2.45 11.83 12.32
C HIS A 176 2.26 10.37 12.74
N LEU A 177 3.13 9.81 13.57
CA LEU A 177 2.97 8.46 14.08
C LEU A 177 1.79 8.30 15.03
N GLU A 178 1.50 9.32 15.84
CA GLU A 178 0.29 9.36 16.65
C GLU A 178 -0.96 9.42 15.78
N SER A 179 -0.96 10.24 14.74
CA SER A 179 -2.05 10.32 13.78
C SER A 179 -2.28 8.99 13.04
N ALA A 180 -1.20 8.32 12.61
CA ALA A 180 -1.25 6.97 12.03
C ALA A 180 -1.78 5.94 13.03
N SER A 181 -1.35 6.02 14.29
CA SER A 181 -1.82 5.15 15.38
C SER A 181 -3.32 5.28 15.63
N LEU A 182 -3.84 6.50 15.66
CA LEU A 182 -5.27 6.77 15.81
C LEU A 182 -6.06 6.23 14.61
N ALA A 183 -5.58 6.46 13.39
CA ALA A 183 -6.22 5.92 12.19
C ALA A 183 -6.24 4.38 12.20
N ALA A 184 -5.14 3.74 12.64
CA ALA A 184 -5.01 2.28 12.70
C ALA A 184 -6.04 1.63 13.65
N GLN A 185 -6.42 2.29 14.73
CA GLN A 185 -7.44 1.81 15.66
C GLN A 185 -8.84 1.71 15.04
N THR A 186 -9.10 2.46 13.97
CA THR A 186 -10.40 2.46 13.27
C THR A 186 -10.50 1.39 12.17
N LEU A 187 -9.42 0.65 11.92
CA LEU A 187 -9.39 -0.40 10.91
C LEU A 187 -10.26 -1.59 11.35
N GLN A 188 -11.13 -2.06 10.46
CA GLN A 188 -12.06 -3.17 10.73
C GLN A 188 -11.55 -4.53 10.24
N LYS A 189 -10.62 -4.53 9.28
CA LYS A 189 -10.09 -5.75 8.65
C LYS A 189 -8.84 -6.19 9.39
N THR A 190 -8.81 -7.44 9.84
CA THR A 190 -7.68 -8.00 10.62
C THR A 190 -6.36 -7.91 9.87
N LEU A 191 -6.35 -8.12 8.55
CA LEU A 191 -5.11 -8.01 7.76
C LEU A 191 -4.58 -6.56 7.74
N ASN A 192 -5.48 -5.58 7.64
CA ASN A 192 -5.10 -4.17 7.65
C ASN A 192 -4.60 -3.76 9.03
N GLN A 193 -5.26 -4.24 10.10
CA GLN A 193 -4.81 -4.02 11.48
C GLN A 193 -3.42 -4.61 11.72
N ALA A 194 -3.18 -5.85 11.25
CA ALA A 194 -1.88 -6.51 11.38
C ALA A 194 -0.78 -5.75 10.63
N SER A 195 -1.05 -5.37 9.38
CA SER A 195 -0.11 -4.59 8.57
C SER A 195 0.21 -3.23 9.21
N ALA A 196 -0.80 -2.49 9.66
CA ALA A 196 -0.60 -1.22 10.35
C ALA A 196 0.19 -1.37 11.65
N ALA A 197 -0.15 -2.38 12.46
CA ALA A 197 0.53 -2.65 13.72
C ALA A 197 2.01 -3.05 13.52
N ALA A 198 2.30 -3.85 12.50
CA ALA A 198 3.66 -4.23 12.13
C ALA A 198 4.48 -3.01 11.68
N GLN A 199 3.90 -2.16 10.83
CA GLN A 199 4.55 -0.93 10.36
C GLN A 199 4.80 0.05 11.50
N LEU A 200 3.80 0.31 12.36
CA LEU A 200 3.94 1.17 13.54
C LEU A 200 4.96 0.60 14.53
N ASN A 201 4.95 -0.71 14.78
CA ASN A 201 5.98 -1.35 15.61
C ASN A 201 7.39 -1.10 15.05
N ALA A 202 7.60 -1.31 13.76
CA ALA A 202 8.89 -1.11 13.12
C ALA A 202 9.32 0.36 13.19
N PHE A 203 8.40 1.28 12.92
CA PHE A 203 8.70 2.70 12.87
C PHE A 203 8.99 3.31 14.24
N TYR A 204 8.22 2.94 15.29
CA TYR A 204 8.53 3.35 16.66
C TYR A 204 9.85 2.76 17.18
N LYS A 205 10.25 1.56 16.75
CA LYS A 205 11.59 1.04 17.05
C LYS A 205 12.67 1.87 16.37
N PHE A 206 12.47 2.20 15.10
CA PHE A 206 13.40 3.00 14.32
C PHE A 206 13.63 4.39 14.93
N THR A 207 12.58 5.02 15.46
CA THR A 207 12.66 6.34 16.10
C THR A 207 13.07 6.28 17.59
N GLY A 208 13.32 5.10 18.14
CA GLY A 208 13.78 4.93 19.52
C GLY A 208 12.67 4.90 20.60
N ASN A 209 11.39 4.97 20.22
CA ASN A 209 10.27 4.88 21.15
C ASN A 209 9.90 3.41 21.46
N GLY A 210 10.70 2.78 22.31
CA GLY A 210 10.57 1.37 22.66
C GLY A 210 9.24 1.00 23.34
N GLN A 211 8.64 1.93 24.10
CA GLN A 211 7.36 1.71 24.77
C GLN A 211 6.22 1.58 23.76
N LYS A 212 6.06 2.57 22.87
CA LYS A 212 5.03 2.54 21.81
C LYS A 212 5.23 1.37 20.86
N ALA A 213 6.48 1.07 20.53
CA ALA A 213 6.80 -0.13 19.76
C ALA A 213 6.26 -1.39 20.46
N MET A 214 6.50 -1.57 21.75
CA MET A 214 6.01 -2.74 22.49
C MET A 214 4.49 -2.81 22.52
N GLU A 215 3.79 -1.69 22.70
CA GLU A 215 2.32 -1.63 22.64
C GLU A 215 1.78 -2.19 21.31
N TRP A 216 2.35 -1.75 20.18
CA TRP A 216 1.96 -2.25 18.85
C TRP A 216 2.36 -3.70 18.61
N LYS A 217 3.49 -4.17 19.15
CA LYS A 217 3.87 -5.59 19.12
C LYS A 217 2.87 -6.45 19.88
N LEU A 218 2.46 -6.01 21.07
CA LEU A 218 1.49 -6.71 21.90
C LEU A 218 0.12 -6.74 21.21
N PHE A 219 -0.30 -5.60 20.62
CA PHE A 219 -1.51 -5.55 19.81
C PHE A 219 -1.45 -6.55 18.65
N LEU A 220 -0.37 -6.56 17.87
CA LEU A 220 -0.16 -7.51 16.77
C LEU A 220 -0.24 -8.97 17.24
N SER A 221 0.39 -9.31 18.37
CA SER A 221 0.35 -10.67 18.93
C SER A 221 -1.03 -11.12 19.41
N ARG A 222 -1.94 -10.18 19.68
CA ARG A 222 -3.33 -10.45 20.06
C ARG A 222 -4.25 -10.58 18.85
N LEU A 223 -3.81 -10.14 17.67
CA LEU A 223 -4.53 -10.42 16.44
C LEU A 223 -4.40 -11.91 16.15
N ASN A 224 -5.52 -12.56 15.84
CA ASN A 224 -5.55 -13.96 15.46
C ASN A 224 -5.06 -14.14 14.01
N CYS A 225 -3.79 -13.81 13.76
CA CYS A 225 -3.13 -13.95 12.47
C CYS A 225 -2.24 -15.21 12.50
N PRO A 226 -2.27 -16.07 11.47
CA PRO A 226 -1.31 -17.16 11.32
C PRO A 226 0.13 -16.63 11.25
N GLN A 227 1.09 -17.41 11.75
CA GLN A 227 2.50 -17.01 11.82
C GLN A 227 3.13 -16.72 10.45
N GLU A 228 2.62 -17.36 9.38
CA GLU A 228 3.09 -17.19 8.01
C GLU A 228 2.51 -15.93 7.31
N THR A 229 1.74 -15.12 8.05
CA THR A 229 1.23 -13.81 7.63
C THR A 229 2.06 -12.67 8.20
#